data_AF-A0A7J4KJ69-F1
#
_entry.id   AF-A0A7J4KJ69-F1
#
_cell.length_a   1.000
_cell.length_b   1.000
_cell.length_c   1.000
_cell.angle_alpha   90.00
_cell.angle_beta   90.00
_cell.angle_gamma   90.00
#
_symmetry.space_group_name_H-M   'P 1'
#
loop_
_entity.id
_entity.type
_entity.pdbx_description
1 polymer ?
#
loop_
_entity_poly.entity_id
_entity_poly.type
_entity_poly.pdbx_seq_one_letter_code
_entity_poly.pdbx_strand_id
1 'polypeptide(L)'
;MTEIKNSEVIGGILRTLYMVASRRTSQTFAATVIGAIIKTLEQNYDFLRYINIENPEYTNSEIVINISNEIDTVEPTRIGTAVEAIIRIVYMDLVGKTGLFFMKELKQQAGDQIISELRNYGVNLALLQTEQRYMHRQHRKKKQQAQI
;
A
#
# COMPACT_ATOMS: atom_id res chain seq x y z
N MET A 1 -14.43 7.24 22.02
CA MET A 1 -13.97 6.76 20.71
C MET A 1 -13.05 5.58 20.98
N THR A 2 -13.34 4.42 20.42
CA THR A 2 -12.43 3.26 20.49
C THR A 2 -11.18 3.61 19.69
N GLU A 3 -10.03 3.56 20.36
CA GLU A 3 -8.73 3.72 19.73
C GLU A 3 -8.52 2.55 18.76
N ILE A 4 -8.35 2.88 17.48
CA ILE A 4 -8.05 1.90 16.44
C ILE A 4 -6.63 1.40 16.60
N LYS A 5 -6.43 0.10 16.47
CA LYS A 5 -5.14 -0.54 16.70
C LYS A 5 -4.25 -0.47 15.47
N ASN A 6 -2.93 -0.56 15.66
CA ASN A 6 -1.98 -0.61 14.55
C ASN A 6 -2.30 -1.74 13.56
N SER A 7 -2.68 -2.91 14.07
CA SER A 7 -3.11 -4.08 13.29
C SER A 7 -4.29 -3.77 12.38
N GLU A 8 -5.25 -2.97 12.86
CA GLU A 8 -6.41 -2.53 12.08
C GLU A 8 -6.02 -1.49 11.04
N VAL A 9 -5.17 -0.52 11.38
CA VAL A 9 -4.69 0.52 10.46
C VAL A 9 -3.89 -0.10 9.31
N ILE A 10 -2.87 -0.91 9.62
CA ILE A 10 -2.03 -1.52 8.60
C ILE A 10 -2.78 -2.60 7.82
N GLY A 11 -3.67 -3.36 8.46
CA GLY A 11 -4.54 -4.31 7.77
C GLY A 11 -5.51 -3.63 6.81
N GLY A 12 -6.13 -2.53 7.23
CA GLY A 12 -7.01 -1.73 6.40
C GLY A 12 -6.32 -1.22 5.13
N ILE A 13 -5.12 -0.63 5.29
CA ILE A 13 -4.39 -0.11 4.14
C ILE A 13 -3.86 -1.21 3.21
N LEU A 14 -3.37 -2.34 3.75
CA LEU A 14 -2.90 -3.46 2.93
C LEU A 14 -4.02 -4.10 2.11
N ARG A 15 -5.20 -4.32 2.71
CA ARG A 15 -6.40 -4.81 1.99
C ARG A 15 -6.81 -3.82 0.89
N THR A 16 -6.75 -2.53 1.18
CA THR A 16 -7.08 -1.49 0.20
C THR A 16 -6.09 -1.49 -0.96
N LEU A 17 -4.78 -1.56 -0.67
CA LEU A 17 -3.74 -1.66 -1.69
C LEU A 17 -3.94 -2.87 -2.58
N TYR A 18 -4.24 -4.03 -1.99
CA TYR A 18 -4.55 -5.24 -2.73
C TYR A 18 -5.75 -5.06 -3.67
N MET A 19 -6.86 -4.52 -3.17
CA MET A 19 -8.05 -4.29 -3.98
C MET A 19 -7.77 -3.33 -5.15
N VAL A 20 -7.06 -2.23 -4.89
CA VAL A 20 -6.74 -1.23 -5.92
C VAL A 20 -5.76 -1.80 -6.97
N ALA A 21 -4.76 -2.59 -6.54
CA ALA A 21 -3.80 -3.23 -7.44
C ALA A 21 -4.43 -4.36 -8.26
N SER A 22 -5.24 -5.23 -7.64
CA SER A 22 -5.88 -6.37 -8.30
C SER A 22 -6.85 -5.94 -9.40
N ARG A 23 -7.60 -4.85 -9.21
CA ARG A 23 -8.46 -4.24 -10.25
C ARG A 23 -7.71 -3.85 -11.54
N ARG A 24 -6.39 -3.67 -11.46
CA ARG A 24 -5.55 -3.21 -12.57
C ARG A 24 -4.68 -4.32 -13.16
N THR A 25 -4.59 -5.45 -12.47
CA THR A 25 -3.68 -6.55 -12.77
C THR A 25 -4.43 -7.88 -12.62
N SER A 26 -4.09 -8.70 -11.63
CA SER A 26 -4.86 -9.85 -11.18
C SER A 26 -4.76 -9.97 -9.66
N GLN A 27 -5.65 -10.76 -9.06
CA GLN A 27 -5.60 -11.06 -7.63
C GLN A 27 -4.28 -11.74 -7.23
N THR A 28 -3.87 -12.79 -7.93
CA THR A 28 -2.58 -13.47 -7.71
C THR A 28 -1.40 -12.51 -7.84
N PHE A 29 -1.39 -11.66 -8.89
CA PHE A 29 -0.32 -10.72 -9.11
C PHE A 29 -0.22 -9.70 -7.96
N ALA A 30 -1.36 -9.14 -7.55
CA ALA A 30 -1.40 -8.19 -6.44
C ALA A 30 -0.94 -8.82 -5.11
N ALA A 31 -1.37 -10.05 -4.81
CA ALA A 31 -0.95 -10.77 -3.59
C ALA A 31 0.56 -11.03 -3.62
N THR A 32 1.08 -11.51 -4.74
CA THR A 32 2.51 -11.82 -4.91
C THR A 32 3.38 -10.58 -4.76
N VAL A 33 3.01 -9.49 -5.43
CA VAL A 33 3.78 -8.23 -5.39
C VAL A 33 3.73 -7.61 -4.00
N ILE A 34 2.54 -7.49 -3.38
CA ILE A 34 2.43 -6.89 -2.05
C ILE A 34 3.16 -7.76 -1.01
N GLY A 35 3.05 -9.08 -1.08
CA GLY A 35 3.80 -10.00 -0.22
C GLY A 35 5.31 -9.84 -0.36
N ALA A 36 5.81 -9.73 -1.60
CA ALA A 36 7.23 -9.50 -1.86
C ALA A 36 7.71 -8.13 -1.34
N ILE A 37 6.89 -7.08 -1.46
CA ILE A 37 7.18 -5.75 -0.91
C ILE A 37 7.30 -5.82 0.62
N ILE A 38 6.34 -6.44 1.30
CA ILE A 38 6.37 -6.61 2.76
C ILE A 38 7.62 -7.37 3.17
N LYS A 39 7.94 -8.49 2.49
CA LYS A 39 9.11 -9.30 2.82
C LYS A 39 10.43 -8.56 2.61
N THR A 40 10.50 -7.73 1.57
CA THR A 40 11.67 -6.88 1.31
C THR A 40 11.83 -5.81 2.37
N LEU A 41 10.72 -5.16 2.74
CA LEU A 41 10.71 -4.09 3.73
C LEU A 41 10.94 -4.60 5.16
N GLU A 42 10.67 -5.87 5.45
CA GLU A 42 10.95 -6.50 6.75
C GLU A 42 12.40 -6.29 7.23
N GLN A 43 13.35 -6.17 6.29
CA GLN A 43 14.76 -5.89 6.60
C GLN A 43 14.97 -4.53 7.29
N ASN A 44 14.12 -3.55 6.99
CA ASN A 44 14.17 -2.19 7.54
C ASN A 44 13.08 -1.95 8.60
N TYR A 45 12.03 -2.76 8.57
CA TYR A 45 10.87 -2.69 9.44
C TYR A 45 10.57 -4.09 9.99
N ASP A 46 11.33 -4.49 11.02
CA ASP A 46 11.30 -5.82 11.62
C ASP A 46 9.90 -6.30 12.02
N PHE A 47 9.03 -5.38 12.45
CA PHE A 47 7.64 -5.67 12.80
C PHE A 47 6.77 -6.13 11.61
N LEU A 48 7.20 -5.95 10.36
CA LEU A 48 6.47 -6.48 9.20
C LEU A 48 6.45 -8.02 9.18
N ARG A 49 7.35 -8.68 9.92
CA ARG A 49 7.30 -10.13 10.17
C ARG A 49 6.00 -10.61 10.80
N TYR A 50 5.25 -9.70 11.44
CA TYR A 50 3.95 -9.98 12.04
C TYR A 50 2.80 -10.04 11.02
N ILE A 51 3.09 -9.82 9.74
CA ILE A 51 2.10 -9.81 8.66
C ILE A 51 2.35 -11.00 7.75
N ASN A 52 1.34 -11.86 7.62
CA ASN A 52 1.35 -12.98 6.69
C ASN A 52 0.24 -12.80 5.66
N ILE A 53 0.61 -12.83 4.38
CA ILE A 53 -0.33 -12.77 3.25
C ILE A 53 -0.42 -14.17 2.63
N GLU A 54 -1.60 -14.76 2.68
CA GLU A 54 -1.85 -16.03 2.00
C GLU A 54 -2.14 -15.79 0.51
N ASN A 55 -1.56 -16.63 -0.35
CA ASN A 55 -1.80 -16.53 -1.78
C ASN A 55 -3.21 -17.07 -2.11
N PRO A 56 -4.09 -16.28 -2.74
CA PRO A 56 -5.47 -16.66 -3.03
C PRO A 56 -5.62 -17.91 -3.92
N GLU A 57 -4.57 -18.31 -4.65
CA GLU A 57 -4.55 -19.56 -5.43
C GLU A 57 -4.76 -20.82 -4.57
N TYR A 58 -4.44 -20.76 -3.28
CA TYR A 58 -4.61 -21.89 -2.36
C TYR A 58 -5.93 -21.87 -1.60
N THR A 59 -6.66 -20.75 -1.60
CA THR A 59 -7.83 -20.55 -0.75
C THR A 59 -9.14 -20.42 -1.51
N ASN A 60 -9.12 -20.27 -2.85
CA ASN A 60 -10.31 -20.02 -3.68
C ASN A 60 -11.18 -18.87 -3.14
N SER A 61 -10.57 -17.90 -2.45
CA SER A 61 -11.26 -16.85 -1.69
C SER A 61 -10.61 -15.48 -1.91
N GLU A 62 -11.22 -14.45 -1.32
CA GLU A 62 -10.56 -13.14 -1.14
C GLU A 62 -9.23 -13.31 -0.39
N ILE A 63 -8.31 -12.36 -0.61
CA ILE A 63 -6.99 -12.34 0.05
C ILE A 63 -7.13 -12.47 1.57
N VAL A 64 -6.35 -13.37 2.16
CA VAL A 64 -6.24 -13.49 3.61
C VAL A 64 -4.98 -12.78 4.07
N ILE A 65 -5.16 -11.69 4.83
CA ILE A 65 -4.06 -10.95 5.47
C ILE A 65 -4.19 -11.19 6.98
N ASN A 66 -3.30 -12.03 7.50
CA ASN A 66 -3.19 -12.36 8.92
C ASN A 66 -2.17 -11.41 9.56
N ILE A 67 -2.57 -10.75 10.64
CA ILE A 67 -1.72 -9.77 11.33
C ILE A 67 -1.70 -10.12 12.82
N SER A 68 -0.50 -10.34 13.33
CA SER A 68 -0.25 -10.59 14.75
C SER A 68 -0.53 -9.34 15.59
N ASN A 69 -1.19 -9.48 16.73
CA ASN A 69 -1.48 -8.36 17.64
C ASN A 69 -0.22 -7.71 18.23
N GLU A 70 0.92 -8.38 18.15
CA GLU A 70 2.24 -7.87 18.54
C GLU A 70 2.58 -6.56 17.82
N ILE A 71 2.03 -6.34 16.62
CA ILE A 71 2.18 -5.08 15.89
C ILE A 71 1.57 -3.88 16.62
N ASP A 72 0.60 -4.10 17.52
CA ASP A 72 -0.04 -3.06 18.32
C ASP A 72 0.90 -2.45 19.37
N THR A 73 2.04 -3.10 19.63
CA THR A 73 3.09 -2.57 20.52
C THR A 73 4.10 -1.67 19.81
N VAL A 74 4.04 -1.60 18.47
CA VAL A 74 4.97 -0.81 17.65
C VAL A 74 4.59 0.66 17.72
N GLU A 75 5.59 1.53 17.75
CA GLU A 75 5.36 2.97 17.69
C GLU A 75 4.59 3.37 16.42
N PRO A 76 3.48 4.12 16.51
CA PRO A 76 2.65 4.49 15.36
C PRO A 76 3.42 5.16 14.21
N THR A 77 4.41 6.00 14.52
CA THR A 77 5.25 6.67 13.51
C THR A 77 6.06 5.69 12.67
N ARG A 78 6.52 4.57 13.26
CA ARG A 78 7.20 3.49 12.54
C ARG A 78 6.24 2.78 11.59
N ILE A 79 4.99 2.54 12.03
CA ILE A 79 3.93 2.01 11.16
C ILE A 79 3.68 2.97 9.98
N GLY A 80 3.54 4.26 10.26
CA GLY A 80 3.34 5.28 9.23
C GLY A 80 4.46 5.28 8.18
N THR A 81 5.72 5.25 8.62
CA THR A 81 6.89 5.23 7.72
C THR A 81 6.91 3.97 6.84
N ALA A 82 6.59 2.80 7.40
CA ALA A 82 6.47 1.57 6.62
C ALA A 82 5.31 1.64 5.61
N VAL A 83 4.16 2.17 6.01
CA VAL A 83 3.00 2.33 5.12
C VAL A 83 3.33 3.27 3.95
N GLU A 84 4.03 4.39 4.19
CA GLU A 84 4.50 5.26 3.12
C GLU A 84 5.40 4.52 2.13
N ALA A 85 6.35 3.73 2.64
CA ALA A 85 7.25 2.94 1.80
C ALA A 85 6.48 1.92 0.95
N ILE A 86 5.52 1.20 1.53
CA ILE A 86 4.67 0.24 0.82
C ILE A 86 3.87 0.94 -0.27
N ILE A 87 3.15 2.03 0.06
CA ILE A 87 2.34 2.79 -0.90
C ILE A 87 3.22 3.28 -2.06
N ARG A 88 4.42 3.79 -1.74
CA ARG A 88 5.37 4.30 -2.73
C ARG A 88 5.80 3.22 -3.71
N ILE A 89 6.21 2.05 -3.23
CA ILE A 89 6.63 0.94 -4.09
C ILE A 89 5.46 0.46 -4.95
N VAL A 90 4.28 0.27 -4.36
CA VAL A 90 3.09 -0.18 -5.10
C VAL A 90 2.74 0.77 -6.25
N TYR A 91 2.70 2.09 -6.03
CA TYR A 91 2.34 2.99 -7.13
C TYR A 91 3.46 3.17 -8.15
N MET A 92 4.73 2.95 -7.79
CA MET A 92 5.86 2.97 -8.72
C MET A 92 5.81 1.79 -9.68
N ASP A 93 5.41 0.62 -9.20
CA ASP A 93 5.22 -0.58 -10.04
C ASP A 93 4.00 -0.47 -10.96
N LEU A 94 3.02 0.37 -10.59
CA LEU A 94 1.84 0.67 -11.42
C LEU A 94 2.13 1.75 -12.48
N VAL A 95 2.63 1.33 -13.64
CA VAL A 95 2.97 2.24 -14.76
C VAL A 95 1.74 2.63 -15.59
N GLY A 96 1.72 3.86 -16.13
CA GLY A 96 0.77 4.30 -17.17
C GLY A 96 -0.51 4.98 -16.65
N LYS A 97 -1.58 5.01 -17.46
CA LYS A 97 -2.84 5.72 -17.12
C LYS A 97 -3.47 5.21 -15.80
N THR A 98 -3.18 3.97 -15.45
CA THR A 98 -3.67 3.25 -14.26
C THR A 98 -3.13 3.82 -12.95
N GLY A 99 -1.92 4.40 -12.96
CA GLY A 99 -1.33 4.99 -11.77
C GLY A 99 -1.87 6.40 -11.43
N LEU A 100 -2.46 7.14 -12.39
CA LEU A 100 -2.90 8.53 -12.15
C LEU A 100 -4.02 8.65 -11.08
N PHE A 101 -4.89 7.64 -11.02
CA PHE A 101 -6.04 7.63 -10.10
C PHE A 101 -5.81 6.77 -8.85
N PHE A 102 -4.65 6.13 -8.73
CA PHE A 102 -4.35 5.19 -7.65
C PHE A 102 -4.53 5.83 -6.27
N MET A 103 -3.94 7.00 -6.01
CA MET A 103 -4.07 7.65 -4.70
C MET A 103 -5.50 8.11 -4.40
N LYS A 104 -6.28 8.47 -5.43
CA LYS A 104 -7.68 8.84 -5.26
C LYS A 104 -8.50 7.63 -4.83
N GLU A 105 -8.31 6.50 -5.52
CA GLU A 105 -9.02 5.27 -5.23
C GLU A 105 -8.59 4.68 -3.88
N LEU A 106 -7.29 4.69 -3.56
CA LEU A 106 -6.76 4.27 -2.26
C LEU A 106 -7.45 5.01 -1.11
N LYS A 107 -7.54 6.35 -1.20
CA LYS A 107 -8.22 7.18 -0.19
C LYS A 107 -9.70 6.83 -0.06
N GLN A 108 -10.39 6.70 -1.19
CA GLN A 108 -11.82 6.39 -1.22
C GLN A 108 -12.13 5.01 -0.61
N GLN A 109 -11.28 4.03 -0.89
CA GLN A 109 -11.51 2.65 -0.50
C GLN A 109 -11.04 2.35 0.92
N ALA A 110 -10.01 3.04 1.43
CA ALA A 110 -9.55 2.87 2.82
C ALA A 110 -10.53 3.44 3.85
N GLY A 111 -11.33 4.44 3.46
CA GLY A 111 -12.30 5.10 4.34
C GLY A 111 -11.67 6.12 5.29
N ASP A 112 -12.48 7.07 5.75
CA ASP A 112 -12.02 8.26 6.46
C ASP A 112 -11.31 7.95 7.78
N GLN A 113 -11.72 6.88 8.48
CA GLN A 113 -11.09 6.47 9.74
C GLN A 113 -9.63 6.06 9.52
N ILE A 114 -9.35 5.14 8.58
CA ILE A 114 -7.99 4.70 8.25
C ILE A 114 -7.15 5.88 7.76
N ILE A 115 -7.73 6.74 6.91
CA ILE A 115 -7.02 7.91 6.38
C ILE A 115 -6.66 8.93 7.47
N SER A 116 -7.57 9.16 8.43
CA SER A 116 -7.29 10.02 9.57
C SER A 116 -6.16 9.46 10.44
N GLU A 117 -6.14 8.16 10.66
CA GLU A 117 -5.15 7.49 11.50
C GLU A 117 -3.77 7.43 10.86
N LEU A 118 -3.71 7.15 9.56
CA LEU A 118 -2.46 7.26 8.82
C LEU A 118 -1.86 8.66 8.95
N ARG A 119 -2.68 9.72 8.91
CA ARG A 119 -2.22 11.09 9.15
C ARG A 119 -1.71 11.27 10.59
N ASN A 120 -2.37 10.69 11.59
CA ASN A 120 -1.88 10.70 12.99
C ASN A 120 -0.55 9.96 13.12
N TYR A 121 -0.31 8.95 12.29
CA TYR A 121 0.93 8.16 12.25
C TYR A 121 2.02 8.87 11.43
N GLY A 122 1.78 10.10 10.96
CA GLY A 122 2.73 10.92 10.22
C GLY A 122 2.72 10.71 8.70
N VAL A 123 1.80 9.91 8.16
CA VAL A 123 1.70 9.63 6.72
C VAL A 123 1.18 10.85 5.95
N ASN A 124 1.99 11.37 5.03
CA ASN A 124 1.61 12.48 4.17
C ASN A 124 1.09 12.00 2.81
N LEU A 125 -0.18 11.59 2.77
CA LEU A 125 -0.83 11.13 1.54
C LEU A 125 -0.97 12.22 0.46
N ALA A 126 -0.83 13.51 0.80
CA ALA A 126 -0.82 14.60 -0.17
C ALA A 126 0.54 14.70 -0.86
N LEU A 127 1.63 14.52 -0.11
CA LEU A 127 2.97 14.42 -0.64
C LEU A 127 3.11 13.22 -1.58
N LEU A 128 2.69 12.02 -1.13
CA LEU A 128 2.71 10.80 -1.97
C LEU A 128 1.92 10.99 -3.29
N GLN A 129 0.78 11.68 -3.24
CA GLN A 129 0.03 12.00 -4.45
C GLN A 129 0.76 12.99 -5.37
N THR A 130 1.52 13.92 -4.81
CA THR A 130 2.34 14.87 -5.57
C THR A 130 3.53 14.15 -6.24
N GLU A 131 4.23 13.30 -5.51
CA GLU A 131 5.31 12.43 -6.01
C GLU A 131 4.82 11.56 -7.17
N GLN A 132 3.68 10.88 -7.00
CA GLN A 132 3.06 10.09 -8.05
C GLN A 132 2.79 10.91 -9.32
N ARG A 133 2.18 12.10 -9.20
CA ARG A 133 1.90 12.96 -10.36
C ARG A 133 3.18 13.39 -11.06
N TYR A 134 4.24 13.69 -10.30
CA TYR A 134 5.54 14.04 -10.86
C TYR A 134 6.13 12.89 -11.66
N MET A 135 6.15 11.67 -11.10
CA MET A 135 6.61 10.45 -11.77
C MET A 135 5.85 10.19 -13.08
N HIS A 136 4.52 10.30 -13.07
CA HIS A 136 3.71 10.14 -14.29
C HIS A 136 4.06 11.15 -15.38
N ARG A 137 4.31 12.42 -15.02
CA ARG A 137 4.74 13.44 -15.98
C ARG A 137 6.10 13.10 -16.59
N GLN A 138 7.05 12.63 -15.78
CA GLN A 138 8.37 12.23 -16.26
C GLN A 138 8.29 11.05 -17.25
N HIS A 139 7.52 10.01 -16.94
CA HIS A 139 7.34 8.87 -17.85
C HIS A 139 6.69 9.29 -19.19
N ARG A 140 5.73 10.22 -19.18
CA ARG A 140 5.12 10.72 -20.42
C ARG A 140 6.10 11.48 -21.29
N LYS A 141 6.96 12.33 -20.70
CA LYS A 141 8.03 13.05 -21.42
C LYS A 141 9.01 12.08 -22.08
N LYS A 142 9.48 11.07 -21.33
CA LYS A 142 10.40 10.04 -21.85
C LYS A 142 9.78 9.26 -23.02
N LYS A 143 8.50 8.86 -22.91
CA LYS A 143 7.80 8.17 -24.01
C LYS A 143 7.66 9.01 -25.27
N GLN A 144 7.44 10.32 -25.14
CA GLN A 144 7.36 11.23 -26.29
C GLN A 144 8.73 11.44 -26.95
N GLN A 145 9.81 11.49 -26.17
CA GLN A 145 11.17 11.62 -26.69
C GLN A 145 11.70 10.35 -27.36
N ALA A 146 11.25 9.17 -26.94
CA ALA A 146 11.66 7.88 -27.53
C ALA A 146 10.86 7.50 -28.79
N GLN A 147 9.87 8.31 -29.19
CA GLN A 147 9.06 8.12 -30.40
C GLN A 147 9.43 9.09 -31.54
N ILE A 148 10.51 9.85 -31.37
CA ILE A 148 11.13 10.77 -32.34
C ILE A 148 12.51 10.20 -32.66
#